data_AF-A0A9N9JD81-F1
#
_entry.id   AF-A0A9N9JD81-F1
#
_cell.length_a   1.000
_cell.length_b   1.000
_cell.length_c   1.000
_cell.angle_alpha   90.00
_cell.angle_beta   90.00
_cell.angle_gamma   90.00
#
_symmetry.space_group_name_H-M   'P 1'
#
loop_
_entity.id
_entity.type
_entity.pdbx_description
1 polymer ?
#
loop_
_entity_poly.entity_id
_entity_poly.type
_entity_poly.pdbx_seq_one_letter_code
_entity_poly.pdbx_strand_id
1 'polypeptide(L)'
;MTEETIAIPIQETSDIILNPEEERILNDQIRTTEKKESYFTLYRFATKFDWMIMFIGLVFSAGAGAAMPAVTIVFGKMIDSFTRFQLHMMTNDEFSDQINSYTLIFVYLAIFMFFATYIFISTWSYTGERITRQIRERYLRAVLRQNIAYFDKFGAGEVTTRITSDTHLIQDGISEKASLVLQYLAQFLSGFIIAFTISWKMTLVICCLIPYVIITTGVLNKFSSIFTRRSLESYSRAGIIAEESISTIRTAVAFGTQKKLSDLYDTYLNDAKKEGFKKAWLNVLIGSRALNYLSTDLRAFSFASGAGSKIFETIERVPPID
;
A
#
# COMPACT_ATOMS: atom_id res chain seq x y z
N MET A 1 -1.70 -26.48 11.51
CA MET A 1 -2.24 -27.71 10.93
C MET A 1 -1.25 -28.15 9.87
N THR A 2 -0.62 -29.30 10.14
CA THR A 2 0.36 -30.08 9.34
C THR A 2 1.61 -29.35 8.86
N GLU A 3 2.73 -29.58 9.57
CA GLU A 3 4.10 -29.41 9.09
C GLU A 3 4.33 -30.39 7.93
N GLU A 4 4.43 -29.87 6.71
CA GLU A 4 4.73 -30.69 5.54
C GLU A 4 6.26 -30.72 5.39
N THR A 5 6.86 -31.85 5.77
CA THR A 5 8.30 -32.07 5.65
C THR A 5 8.58 -32.44 4.20
N ILE A 6 9.05 -31.49 3.39
CA ILE A 6 9.45 -31.75 2.00
C ILE A 6 10.78 -32.52 2.04
N ALA A 7 10.71 -33.84 2.03
CA ALA A 7 11.87 -34.70 1.86
C ALA A 7 12.32 -34.63 0.40
N ILE A 8 13.51 -34.07 0.16
CA ILE A 8 14.17 -34.08 -1.15
C ILE A 8 14.64 -35.52 -1.41
N PRO A 9 14.23 -36.18 -2.51
CA PRO A 9 14.70 -37.52 -2.81
C PRO A 9 16.18 -37.44 -3.21
N ILE A 10 17.05 -38.00 -2.38
CA ILE A 10 18.49 -38.11 -2.65
C ILE A 10 18.66 -39.32 -3.57
N GLN A 11 19.20 -39.10 -4.75
CA GLN A 11 19.67 -40.19 -5.60
C GLN A 11 20.93 -40.76 -4.91
N GLU A 12 20.86 -42.02 -4.44
CA GLU A 12 21.93 -42.70 -3.69
C GLU A 12 23.25 -42.69 -4.49
N THR A 13 24.06 -41.66 -4.31
CA THR A 13 25.44 -41.64 -4.78
C THR A 13 26.32 -42.21 -3.68
N SER A 14 26.64 -43.50 -3.83
CA SER A 14 27.84 -44.24 -3.38
C SER A 14 28.37 -43.96 -1.97
N ASP A 15 28.29 -44.97 -1.10
CA ASP A 15 29.22 -45.36 -0.01
C ASP A 15 30.29 -44.34 0.46
N ILE A 16 29.89 -43.14 0.89
CA ILE A 16 30.73 -42.28 1.73
C ILE A 16 30.31 -42.53 3.17
N ILE A 17 31.13 -43.27 3.91
CA ILE A 17 30.96 -43.44 5.36
C ILE A 17 31.33 -42.09 6.02
N LEU A 18 30.36 -41.20 6.13
CA LEU A 18 30.50 -39.94 6.86
C LEU A 18 30.62 -40.23 8.35
N ASN A 19 31.49 -39.50 9.05
CA ASN A 19 31.51 -39.52 10.50
C ASN A 19 30.13 -39.05 11.02
N PRO A 20 29.51 -39.68 12.04
CA PRO A 20 28.19 -39.29 12.53
C PRO A 20 28.02 -37.80 12.89
N GLU A 21 29.10 -37.08 13.21
CA GLU A 21 29.06 -35.63 13.36
C GLU A 21 28.98 -34.87 12.04
N GLU A 22 29.72 -35.31 11.01
CA GLU A 22 29.70 -34.72 9.68
C GLU A 22 28.36 -34.96 8.98
N GLU A 23 27.77 -36.14 9.14
CA GLU A 23 26.43 -36.47 8.65
C GLU A 23 25.35 -35.60 9.31
N ARG A 24 25.49 -35.29 10.61
CA ARG A 24 24.61 -34.35 11.31
C ARG A 24 24.75 -32.94 10.77
N ILE A 25 25.97 -32.45 10.60
CA ILE A 25 26.24 -31.10 10.05
C ILE A 25 25.67 -30.98 8.63
N LEU A 26 25.84 -32.02 7.80
CA LEU A 26 25.30 -32.05 6.44
C LEU A 26 23.76 -32.06 6.45
N ASN A 27 23.14 -32.88 7.30
CA ASN A 27 21.69 -32.94 7.43
C ASN A 27 21.09 -31.61 7.94
N ASP A 28 21.75 -30.91 8.86
CA ASP A 28 21.32 -29.60 9.37
C ASP A 28 21.49 -28.49 8.31
N GLN A 29 22.49 -28.62 7.43
CA GLN A 29 22.69 -27.72 6.27
C GLN A 29 21.69 -27.96 5.14
N ILE A 30 21.23 -29.20 4.95
CA ILE A 30 20.30 -29.59 3.88
C ILE A 30 18.84 -29.39 4.29
N ARG A 31 18.50 -29.62 5.57
CA ARG A 31 17.13 -29.48 6.09
C ARG A 31 16.88 -28.08 6.65
N THR A 32 16.62 -27.12 5.76
CA THR A 32 16.08 -25.83 6.18
C THR A 32 14.61 -26.00 6.58
N THR A 33 14.31 -26.05 7.88
CA THR A 33 12.93 -25.98 8.36
C THR A 33 12.33 -24.63 7.99
N GLU A 34 11.23 -24.60 7.23
CA GLU A 34 10.48 -23.36 6.97
C GLU A 34 9.88 -22.85 8.29
N LYS A 35 10.61 -21.98 8.99
CA LYS A 35 10.05 -21.22 10.10
C LYS A 35 9.11 -20.18 9.55
N LYS A 36 7.83 -20.25 9.94
CA LYS A 36 6.88 -19.15 9.78
C LYS A 36 7.33 -18.01 10.70
N GLU A 37 8.16 -17.13 10.17
CA GLU A 37 8.63 -15.97 10.90
C GLU A 37 7.51 -14.93 11.05
N SER A 38 7.43 -14.33 12.22
CA SER A 38 6.50 -13.24 12.50
C SER A 38 7.04 -11.92 11.94
N TYR A 39 6.17 -10.98 11.57
CA TYR A 39 6.57 -9.63 11.14
C TYR A 39 7.48 -8.95 12.17
N PHE A 40 7.26 -9.20 13.47
CA PHE A 40 8.09 -8.63 14.53
C PHE A 40 9.52 -9.20 14.57
N THR A 41 9.79 -10.37 13.97
CA THR A 41 11.16 -10.90 13.85
C THR A 41 12.04 -9.96 13.02
N LEU A 42 11.47 -9.19 12.09
CA LEU A 42 12.20 -8.20 11.29
C LEU A 42 12.87 -7.11 12.14
N TYR A 43 12.35 -6.84 13.33
CA TYR A 43 12.89 -5.87 14.29
C TYR A 43 13.90 -6.48 15.27
N ARG A 44 14.30 -7.74 15.11
CA ARG A 44 15.21 -8.43 16.04
C ARG A 44 16.57 -7.75 16.20
N PHE A 45 17.02 -7.01 15.19
CA PHE A 45 18.29 -6.28 15.21
C PHE A 45 18.15 -4.81 15.65
N ALA A 46 16.95 -4.38 16.08
CA ALA A 46 16.73 -3.05 16.61
C ALA A 46 17.40 -2.91 17.99
N THR A 47 18.22 -1.87 18.14
CA THR A 47 18.83 -1.51 19.43
C THR A 47 17.83 -0.79 20.33
N LYS A 48 18.14 -0.65 21.63
CA LYS A 48 17.30 0.13 22.56
C LYS A 48 17.10 1.59 22.10
N PHE A 49 18.11 2.15 21.44
CA PHE A 49 18.04 3.49 20.87
C PHE A 49 17.07 3.55 19.68
N ASP A 50 17.06 2.52 18.83
CA ASP A 50 16.11 2.41 17.71
C ASP A 50 14.67 2.32 18.23
N TRP A 51 14.44 1.56 19.29
CA TRP A 51 13.14 1.49 19.95
C TRP A 51 12.67 2.83 20.52
N MET A 52 13.58 3.61 21.11
CA MET A 52 13.28 4.95 21.60
C MET A 52 12.89 5.90 20.45
N ILE A 53 13.66 5.90 19.36
CA ILE A 53 13.38 6.68 18.16
C ILE A 53 12.02 6.28 17.57
N MET A 54 11.77 4.98 17.37
CA MET A 54 10.46 4.49 16.87
C MET A 54 9.29 4.88 17.78
N PHE A 55 9.48 4.89 19.11
CA PHE A 55 8.45 5.32 20.04
C PHE A 55 8.11 6.81 19.87
N ILE A 56 9.13 7.67 19.73
CA ILE A 56 8.93 9.10 19.41
C ILE A 56 8.17 9.23 18.09
N GLY A 57 8.59 8.49 17.06
CA GLY A 57 7.91 8.45 15.76
C GLY A 57 6.45 8.00 15.87
N LEU A 58 6.15 7.04 16.72
CA LEU A 58 4.79 6.55 16.97
C LEU A 58 3.89 7.63 17.59
N VAL A 59 4.40 8.40 18.55
CA VAL A 59 3.66 9.51 19.17
C VAL A 59 3.34 10.60 18.13
N PHE A 60 4.32 11.01 17.31
CA PHE A 60 4.10 12.01 16.26
C PHE A 60 3.22 11.50 15.12
N SER A 61 3.34 10.22 14.74
CA SER A 61 2.47 9.57 13.75
C SER A 61 1.01 9.54 14.22
N ALA A 62 0.78 9.18 15.49
CA ALA A 62 -0.54 9.20 16.09
C ALA A 62 -1.13 10.62 16.16
N GLY A 63 -0.30 11.61 16.55
CA GLY A 63 -0.68 13.03 16.56
C GLY A 63 -1.05 13.55 15.17
N ALA A 64 -0.25 13.23 14.14
CA ALA A 64 -0.53 13.61 12.76
C ALA A 64 -1.82 12.94 12.24
N GLY A 65 -2.05 11.66 12.58
CA GLY A 65 -3.28 10.95 12.25
C GLY A 65 -4.52 11.58 12.89
N ALA A 66 -4.44 12.00 14.16
CA ALA A 66 -5.53 12.65 14.89
C ALA A 66 -5.78 14.12 14.46
N ALA A 67 -4.76 14.79 13.92
CA ALA A 67 -4.90 16.17 13.43
C ALA A 67 -5.86 16.27 12.23
N MET A 68 -5.92 15.25 11.37
CA MET A 68 -6.83 15.21 10.22
C MET A 68 -8.31 15.36 10.64
N PRO A 69 -8.86 14.53 11.54
CA PRO A 69 -10.19 14.74 12.10
C PRO A 69 -10.36 16.09 12.83
N ALA A 70 -9.33 16.59 13.51
CA ALA A 70 -9.40 17.87 14.22
C ALA A 70 -9.63 19.04 13.25
N VAL A 71 -8.98 19.04 12.09
CA VAL A 71 -9.22 20.01 11.00
C VAL A 71 -10.69 20.01 10.59
N THR A 72 -11.32 18.84 10.45
CA THR A 72 -12.75 18.73 10.12
C THR A 72 -13.66 19.35 11.18
N ILE A 73 -13.33 19.21 12.47
CA ILE A 73 -14.12 19.84 13.55
C ILE A 73 -14.02 21.36 13.47
N VAL A 74 -12.81 21.90 13.32
CA VAL A 74 -12.61 23.36 13.22
C VAL A 74 -13.36 23.90 12.02
N PHE A 75 -13.33 23.18 10.90
CA PHE A 75 -14.10 23.52 9.71
C PHE A 75 -15.61 23.49 9.95
N GLY A 76 -16.13 22.48 10.65
CA GLY A 76 -17.54 22.41 11.03
C GLY A 76 -17.98 23.59 11.90
N LYS A 77 -17.15 23.99 12.87
CA LYS A 77 -17.41 25.19 13.71
C LYS A 77 -17.39 26.48 12.90
N MET A 78 -16.49 26.59 11.93
CA MET A 78 -16.43 27.73 11.03
C MET A 78 -17.72 27.86 10.21
N ILE A 79 -18.25 26.75 9.67
CA ILE A 79 -19.54 26.72 8.96
C ILE A 79 -20.69 27.17 9.88
N ASP A 80 -20.70 26.74 11.14
CA ASP A 80 -21.72 27.16 12.11
C ASP A 80 -21.69 28.68 12.32
N SER A 81 -20.50 29.29 12.46
CA SER A 81 -20.35 30.76 12.55
C SER A 81 -20.87 31.48 11.31
N PHE A 82 -20.58 30.99 10.10
CA PHE A 82 -21.15 31.55 8.86
C PHE A 82 -22.68 31.44 8.81
N THR A 83 -23.23 30.31 9.28
CA THR A 83 -24.68 30.08 9.30
C THR A 83 -25.38 31.04 10.26
N ARG A 84 -24.81 31.24 11.46
CA ARG A 84 -25.36 32.17 12.47
C ARG A 84 -25.31 33.63 12.02
N PHE A 85 -24.25 34.01 11.32
CA PHE A 85 -24.15 35.34 10.70
C PHE A 85 -25.24 35.55 9.63
N GLN A 86 -25.45 34.56 8.75
CA GLN A 86 -26.51 34.62 7.73
C GLN A 86 -27.92 34.70 8.35
N LEU A 87 -28.14 34.03 9.48
CA LEU A 87 -29.41 34.10 10.23
C LEU A 87 -29.57 35.40 11.04
N HIS A 88 -28.68 36.39 10.89
CA HIS A 88 -28.68 37.65 11.62
C HIS A 88 -28.66 37.47 13.15
N MET A 89 -28.11 36.34 13.64
CA MET A 89 -27.98 36.03 15.07
C MET A 89 -26.65 36.50 15.66
N MET A 90 -25.80 37.15 14.88
CA MET A 90 -24.46 37.60 15.27
C MET A 90 -24.13 38.97 14.68
N THR A 91 -23.38 39.76 15.44
CA THR A 91 -22.88 41.06 14.99
C THR A 91 -21.65 40.87 14.08
N ASN A 92 -21.35 41.86 13.23
CA ASN A 92 -20.20 41.80 12.31
C ASN A 92 -18.85 41.64 13.07
N ASP A 93 -18.72 42.31 14.22
CA ASP A 93 -17.51 42.26 15.04
C ASP A 93 -17.30 40.87 15.66
N GLU A 94 -18.37 40.28 16.23
CA GLU A 94 -18.33 38.94 16.83
C GLU A 94 -18.02 37.85 15.80
N PHE A 95 -18.51 38.01 14.58
CA PHE A 95 -18.24 37.12 13.47
C PHE A 95 -16.77 37.19 13.03
N SER A 96 -16.24 38.41 12.88
CA SER A 96 -14.84 38.64 12.49
C SER A 96 -13.88 38.06 13.52
N ASP A 97 -14.16 38.22 14.82
CA ASP A 97 -13.35 37.67 15.91
C ASP A 97 -13.34 36.14 15.92
N GLN A 98 -14.50 35.50 15.72
CA GLN A 98 -14.58 34.03 15.66
C GLN A 98 -13.84 33.44 14.47
N ILE A 99 -14.00 34.04 13.28
CA ILE A 99 -13.29 33.58 12.08
C ILE A 99 -11.79 33.76 12.24
N ASN A 100 -11.34 34.89 12.78
CA ASN A 100 -9.92 35.11 13.01
C ASN A 100 -9.34 34.07 13.98
N SER A 101 -10.07 33.75 15.05
CA SER A 101 -9.68 32.70 16.01
C SER A 101 -9.58 31.31 15.34
N TYR A 102 -10.60 30.91 14.57
CA TYR A 102 -10.55 29.62 13.85
C TYR A 102 -9.47 29.57 12.77
N THR A 103 -9.21 30.69 12.09
CA THR A 103 -8.13 30.80 11.10
C THR A 103 -6.76 30.61 11.76
N LEU A 104 -6.52 31.22 12.92
CA LEU A 104 -5.29 31.00 13.69
C LEU A 104 -5.14 29.53 14.13
N ILE A 105 -6.23 28.88 14.55
CA ILE A 105 -6.22 27.45 14.89
C ILE A 105 -5.83 26.60 13.68
N PHE A 106 -6.31 26.90 12.47
CA PHE A 106 -5.88 26.21 11.25
C PHE A 106 -4.39 26.38 10.98
N VAL A 107 -3.85 27.59 11.16
CA VAL A 107 -2.41 27.85 10.98
C VAL A 107 -1.59 27.03 11.98
N TYR A 108 -1.97 26.99 13.25
CA TYR A 108 -1.27 26.18 14.25
C TYR A 108 -1.38 24.68 13.98
N LEU A 109 -2.54 24.19 13.54
CA LEU A 109 -2.72 22.79 13.11
C LEU A 109 -1.85 22.45 11.90
N ALA A 110 -1.77 23.34 10.91
CA ALA A 110 -0.95 23.12 9.72
C ALA A 110 0.54 23.04 10.07
N ILE A 111 1.03 23.97 10.91
CA ILE A 111 2.41 23.95 11.41
C ILE A 111 2.68 22.66 12.18
N PHE A 112 1.79 22.27 13.10
CA PHE A 112 1.91 21.03 13.85
C PHE A 112 1.95 19.80 12.92
N MET A 113 1.03 19.70 11.96
CA MET A 113 0.98 18.58 11.00
C MET A 113 2.24 18.50 10.16
N PHE A 114 2.79 19.63 9.71
CA PHE A 114 4.03 19.68 8.95
C PHE A 114 5.20 19.09 9.76
N PHE A 115 5.42 19.60 10.98
CA PHE A 115 6.50 19.11 11.83
C PHE A 115 6.28 17.67 12.30
N ALA A 116 5.07 17.31 12.70
CA ALA A 116 4.75 15.94 13.12
C ALA A 116 5.01 14.95 11.98
N THR A 117 4.57 15.29 10.76
CA THR A 117 4.77 14.45 9.58
C THR A 117 6.24 14.30 9.22
N TYR A 118 6.97 15.41 9.22
CA TYR A 118 8.40 15.39 8.97
C TYR A 118 9.15 14.54 10.00
N ILE A 119 8.86 14.71 11.29
CA ILE A 119 9.52 13.98 12.38
C ILE A 119 9.22 12.49 12.27
N PHE A 120 7.97 12.07 12.14
CA PHE A 120 7.67 10.63 12.16
C PHE A 120 8.22 9.91 10.93
N ILE A 121 8.12 10.51 9.72
CA ILE A 121 8.66 9.89 8.49
C ILE A 121 10.18 9.80 8.60
N SER A 122 10.86 10.88 8.99
CA SER A 122 12.32 10.90 9.09
C SER A 122 12.84 9.89 10.11
N THR A 123 12.18 9.81 11.28
CA THR A 123 12.49 8.91 12.38
C THR A 123 12.35 7.43 11.97
N TRP A 124 11.26 7.09 11.27
CA TRP A 124 11.01 5.74 10.77
C TRP A 124 11.95 5.36 9.63
N SER A 125 12.18 6.26 8.67
CA SER A 125 13.11 6.04 7.57
C SER A 125 14.55 5.87 8.07
N TYR A 126 14.99 6.69 9.01
CA TYR A 126 16.32 6.56 9.63
C TYR A 126 16.50 5.21 10.32
N THR A 127 15.52 4.79 11.13
CA THR A 127 15.58 3.52 11.85
C THR A 127 15.54 2.33 10.90
N GLY A 128 14.67 2.38 9.88
CA GLY A 128 14.55 1.33 8.87
C GLY A 128 15.84 1.14 8.06
N GLU A 129 16.50 2.22 7.65
CA GLU A 129 17.79 2.15 6.97
C GLU A 129 18.87 1.51 7.88
N ARG A 130 18.90 1.91 9.16
CA ARG A 130 19.87 1.37 10.13
C ARG A 130 19.67 -0.12 10.39
N ILE A 131 18.43 -0.58 10.57
CA ILE A 131 18.10 -2.01 10.74
C ILE A 131 18.46 -2.79 9.47
N THR A 132 18.08 -2.27 8.31
CA THR A 132 18.37 -2.90 7.01
C THR A 132 19.86 -3.03 6.77
N ARG A 133 20.66 -2.01 7.08
CA ARG A 133 22.12 -2.06 7.01
C ARG A 133 22.69 -3.19 7.86
N GLN A 134 22.20 -3.37 9.08
CA GLN A 134 22.64 -4.47 9.96
C GLN A 134 22.24 -5.84 9.41
N ILE A 135 21.04 -5.96 8.84
CA ILE A 135 20.59 -7.18 8.17
C ILE A 135 21.52 -7.50 6.99
N ARG A 136 21.82 -6.52 6.14
CA ARG A 136 22.70 -6.67 4.97
C ARG A 136 24.11 -7.11 5.36
N GLU A 137 24.70 -6.52 6.39
CA GLU A 137 26.03 -6.90 6.90
C GLU A 137 26.05 -8.33 7.43
N ARG A 138 25.05 -8.72 8.23
CA ARG A 138 24.97 -10.06 8.82
C ARG A 138 24.64 -11.12 7.77
N TYR A 139 23.78 -10.80 6.82
CA TYR A 139 23.47 -11.67 5.69
C TYR A 139 24.73 -11.93 4.86
N LEU A 140 25.48 -10.88 4.50
CA LEU A 140 26.74 -11.04 3.78
C LEU A 140 27.76 -11.87 4.58
N ARG A 141 27.91 -11.62 5.88
CA ARG A 141 28.79 -12.41 6.76
C ARG A 141 28.37 -13.88 6.84
N ALA A 142 27.07 -14.17 6.85
CA ALA A 142 26.55 -15.54 6.88
C ALA A 142 26.76 -16.25 5.55
N VAL A 143 26.49 -15.58 4.43
CA VAL A 143 26.70 -16.10 3.07
C VAL A 143 28.17 -16.44 2.83
N LEU A 144 29.11 -15.56 3.25
CA LEU A 144 30.55 -15.80 3.10
C LEU A 144 31.09 -16.98 3.94
N ARG A 145 30.28 -17.50 4.90
CA ARG A 145 30.63 -18.67 5.72
C ARG A 145 29.95 -19.96 5.25
N GLN A 146 29.15 -19.91 4.18
CA GLN A 146 28.50 -21.10 3.64
C GLN A 146 29.47 -21.97 2.85
N ASN A 147 29.14 -23.27 2.77
CA ASN A 147 29.91 -24.23 1.98
C ASN A 147 29.70 -24.02 0.47
N ILE A 148 30.57 -24.61 -0.36
CA ILE A 148 30.44 -24.47 -1.83
C ILE A 148 29.15 -25.11 -2.36
N ALA A 149 28.67 -26.19 -1.72
CA ALA A 149 27.42 -26.87 -2.08
C ALA A 149 26.18 -25.97 -1.96
N TYR A 150 26.18 -24.98 -1.05
CA TYR A 150 25.14 -23.95 -0.99
C TYR A 150 25.10 -23.12 -2.28
N PHE A 151 26.26 -22.71 -2.80
CA PHE A 151 26.35 -21.91 -4.01
C PHE A 151 26.04 -22.72 -5.28
N ASP A 152 26.34 -24.02 -5.29
CA ASP A 152 25.95 -24.91 -6.39
C ASP A 152 24.43 -25.08 -6.51
N LYS A 153 23.69 -24.96 -5.39
CA LYS A 153 22.23 -25.10 -5.36
C LYS A 153 21.48 -23.81 -5.73
N PHE A 154 21.84 -22.68 -5.13
CA PHE A 154 21.12 -21.41 -5.30
C PHE A 154 21.69 -20.54 -6.43
N GLY A 155 22.92 -20.79 -6.86
CA GLY A 155 23.64 -19.95 -7.82
C GLY A 155 24.04 -18.58 -7.24
N ALA A 156 25.13 -18.02 -7.75
CA ALA A 156 25.64 -16.72 -7.30
C ALA A 156 24.66 -15.55 -7.58
N GLY A 157 23.81 -15.70 -8.61
CA GLY A 157 22.81 -14.69 -8.98
C GLY A 157 21.73 -14.51 -7.92
N GLU A 158 21.24 -15.60 -7.33
CA GLU A 158 20.18 -15.52 -6.31
C GLU A 158 20.64 -14.83 -5.04
N VAL A 159 21.89 -15.09 -4.62
CA VAL A 159 22.51 -14.40 -3.48
C VAL A 159 22.56 -12.87 -3.70
N THR A 160 22.88 -12.46 -4.93
CA THR A 160 22.95 -11.05 -5.33
C THR A 160 21.57 -10.40 -5.36
N THR A 161 20.53 -11.11 -5.81
CA THR A 161 19.16 -10.61 -5.76
C THR A 161 18.64 -10.50 -4.33
N ARG A 162 18.91 -11.48 -3.46
CA ARG A 162 18.48 -11.46 -2.05
C ARG A 162 19.11 -10.29 -1.25
N ILE A 163 20.39 -10.00 -1.47
CA ILE A 163 21.07 -8.89 -0.76
C ILE A 163 20.62 -7.50 -1.23
N THR A 164 20.12 -7.40 -2.47
CA THR A 164 19.65 -6.14 -3.06
C THR A 164 18.13 -6.01 -2.94
N SER A 165 17.38 -6.77 -3.74
CA SER A 165 15.93 -6.70 -3.85
C SER A 165 15.19 -7.09 -2.57
N ASP A 166 15.46 -8.27 -1.99
CA ASP A 166 14.70 -8.71 -0.82
C ASP A 166 15.00 -7.85 0.41
N THR A 167 16.26 -7.42 0.54
CA THR A 167 16.66 -6.49 1.59
C THR A 167 16.01 -5.12 1.43
N HIS A 168 15.79 -4.64 0.20
CA HIS A 168 15.02 -3.42 -0.07
C HIS A 168 13.54 -3.59 0.26
N LEU A 169 12.93 -4.73 -0.06
CA LEU A 169 11.54 -5.02 0.32
C LEU A 169 11.35 -5.03 1.84
N ILE A 170 12.32 -5.58 2.58
CA ILE A 170 12.36 -5.52 4.03
C ILE A 170 12.47 -4.07 4.51
N GLN A 171 13.34 -3.27 3.90
CA GLN A 171 13.49 -1.85 4.22
C GLN A 171 12.19 -1.08 4.04
N ASP A 172 11.53 -1.21 2.89
CA ASP A 172 10.26 -0.53 2.61
C ASP A 172 9.17 -0.92 3.63
N GLY A 173 9.11 -2.21 3.98
CA GLY A 173 8.12 -2.76 4.91
C GLY A 173 8.34 -2.34 6.37
N ILE A 174 9.60 -2.16 6.80
CA ILE A 174 9.94 -1.72 8.15
C ILE A 174 9.91 -0.19 8.27
N SER A 175 10.29 0.55 7.24
CA SER A 175 10.44 2.02 7.31
C SER A 175 9.12 2.77 7.09
N GLU A 176 8.88 3.21 5.86
CA GLU A 176 7.78 4.11 5.51
C GLU A 176 6.42 3.44 5.74
N LYS A 177 6.25 2.20 5.27
CA LYS A 177 4.94 1.55 5.28
C LYS A 177 4.44 1.24 6.69
N ALA A 178 5.33 0.85 7.60
CA ALA A 178 4.97 0.64 9.01
C ALA A 178 4.44 1.94 9.65
N SER A 179 5.12 3.06 9.39
CA SER A 179 4.75 4.37 9.92
C SER A 179 3.38 4.86 9.43
N LEU A 180 3.08 4.62 8.14
CA LEU A 180 1.81 4.97 7.51
C LEU A 180 0.66 4.14 8.06
N VAL A 181 0.87 2.83 8.28
CA VAL A 181 -0.16 1.96 8.88
C VAL A 181 -0.55 2.47 10.27
N LEU A 182 0.44 2.86 11.09
CA LEU A 182 0.18 3.43 12.41
C LEU A 182 -0.57 4.77 12.33
N GLN A 183 -0.20 5.64 11.39
CA GLN A 183 -0.89 6.92 11.16
C GLN A 183 -2.35 6.68 10.77
N TYR A 184 -2.61 5.80 9.80
CA TYR A 184 -3.97 5.54 9.33
C TYR A 184 -4.81 4.84 10.40
N LEU A 185 -4.20 3.98 11.23
CA LEU A 185 -4.89 3.40 12.37
C LEU A 185 -5.27 4.47 13.40
N ALA A 186 -4.35 5.38 13.72
CA ALA A 186 -4.63 6.49 14.62
C ALA A 186 -5.69 7.45 14.06
N GLN A 187 -5.63 7.76 12.77
CA GLN A 187 -6.64 8.57 12.07
C GLN A 187 -8.01 7.89 12.08
N PHE A 188 -8.06 6.59 11.84
CA PHE A 188 -9.29 5.80 11.90
C PHE A 188 -9.90 5.83 13.30
N LEU A 189 -9.11 5.52 14.34
CA LEU A 189 -9.58 5.49 15.73
C LEU A 189 -10.02 6.88 16.21
N SER A 190 -9.19 7.91 16.01
CA SER A 190 -9.51 9.28 16.40
C SER A 190 -10.75 9.81 15.66
N GLY A 191 -10.86 9.57 14.36
CA GLY A 191 -12.03 9.96 13.57
C GLY A 191 -13.31 9.30 14.07
N PHE A 192 -13.27 8.01 14.41
CA PHE A 192 -14.42 7.30 14.96
C PHE A 192 -14.80 7.85 16.34
N ILE A 193 -13.83 8.02 17.25
CA ILE A 193 -14.07 8.57 18.60
C ILE A 193 -14.72 9.95 18.50
N ILE A 194 -14.18 10.83 17.65
CA ILE A 194 -14.71 12.17 17.43
C ILE A 194 -16.14 12.11 16.87
N ALA A 195 -16.38 11.26 15.86
CA ALA A 195 -17.70 11.15 15.23
C ALA A 195 -18.77 10.70 16.24
N PHE A 196 -18.49 9.67 17.04
CA PHE A 196 -19.40 9.18 18.07
C PHE A 196 -19.64 10.19 19.19
N THR A 197 -18.64 11.01 19.51
CA THR A 197 -18.75 12.06 20.54
C THR A 197 -19.68 13.21 20.08
N ILE A 198 -19.64 13.58 18.79
CA ILE A 198 -20.48 14.66 18.26
C ILE A 198 -21.93 14.20 18.07
N SER A 199 -22.15 13.10 17.35
CA SER A 199 -23.52 12.61 17.10
C SER A 199 -23.55 11.12 16.78
N TRP A 200 -23.73 10.31 17.82
CA TRP A 200 -23.81 8.85 17.70
C TRP A 200 -24.90 8.36 16.74
N LYS A 201 -26.02 9.10 16.60
CA LYS A 201 -27.11 8.74 15.69
C LYS A 201 -26.71 8.84 14.22
N MET A 202 -26.10 9.96 13.81
CA MET A 202 -25.67 10.16 12.42
C MET A 202 -24.49 9.23 12.08
N THR A 203 -23.57 9.04 13.02
CA THR A 203 -22.43 8.14 12.82
C THR A 203 -22.88 6.69 12.60
N LEU A 204 -23.86 6.18 13.36
CA LEU A 204 -24.38 4.82 13.15
C LEU A 204 -24.99 4.63 11.75
N VAL A 205 -25.76 5.61 11.27
CA VAL A 205 -26.35 5.56 9.93
C VAL A 205 -25.26 5.49 8.85
N ILE A 206 -24.20 6.30 8.99
CA ILE A 206 -23.08 6.29 8.06
C ILE A 206 -22.25 5.01 8.20
N CYS A 207 -22.12 4.44 9.40
CA CYS A 207 -21.40 3.18 9.62
C CYS A 207 -22.02 2.01 8.84
N CYS A 208 -23.32 2.02 8.57
CA CYS A 208 -23.97 1.03 7.71
C CYS A 208 -23.44 1.04 6.26
N LEU A 209 -22.83 2.14 5.80
CA LEU A 209 -22.21 2.23 4.47
C LEU A 209 -20.84 1.54 4.42
N ILE A 210 -20.14 1.41 5.55
CA ILE A 210 -18.82 0.76 5.63
C ILE A 210 -18.86 -0.69 5.10
N PRO A 211 -19.74 -1.60 5.58
CA PRO A 211 -19.79 -2.96 5.06
C PRO A 211 -20.16 -2.98 3.57
N TYR A 212 -21.02 -2.08 3.09
CA TYR A 212 -21.34 -1.97 1.67
C TYR A 212 -20.09 -1.63 0.82
N VAL A 213 -19.27 -0.69 1.27
CA VAL A 213 -18.01 -0.33 0.59
C VAL A 213 -17.00 -1.49 0.65
N ILE A 214 -16.89 -2.19 1.78
CA ILE A 214 -16.00 -3.34 1.95
C ILE A 214 -16.41 -4.49 1.02
N ILE A 215 -17.70 -4.82 0.96
CA ILE A 215 -18.21 -5.90 0.10
C ILE A 215 -17.98 -5.57 -1.38
N THR A 216 -18.35 -4.36 -1.81
CA THR A 216 -18.22 -3.97 -3.22
C THR A 216 -16.75 -3.91 -3.65
N THR A 217 -15.89 -3.27 -2.85
CA THR A 217 -14.45 -3.21 -3.12
C THR A 217 -13.79 -4.60 -3.05
N GLY A 218 -14.17 -5.42 -2.07
CA GLY A 218 -13.64 -6.77 -1.89
C GLY A 218 -13.97 -7.71 -3.05
N VAL A 219 -15.22 -7.67 -3.53
CA VAL A 219 -15.65 -8.42 -4.72
C VAL A 219 -14.86 -7.99 -5.95
N LEU A 220 -14.77 -6.69 -6.21
CA LEU A 220 -14.01 -6.14 -7.35
C LEU A 220 -12.53 -6.53 -7.30
N ASN A 221 -11.87 -6.41 -6.14
CA ASN A 221 -10.47 -6.80 -5.96
C ASN A 221 -10.26 -8.30 -6.17
N LYS A 222 -11.19 -9.14 -5.69
CA LYS A 222 -11.14 -10.59 -5.90
C LYS A 222 -11.20 -10.93 -7.39
N PHE A 223 -12.13 -10.33 -8.14
CA PHE A 223 -12.21 -10.53 -9.58
C PHE A 223 -10.96 -10.03 -10.32
N SER A 224 -10.47 -8.83 -9.98
CA SER A 224 -9.25 -8.27 -10.58
C SER A 224 -8.02 -9.16 -10.33
N SER A 225 -7.90 -9.73 -9.12
CA SER A 225 -6.84 -10.68 -8.76
C SER A 225 -6.93 -11.97 -9.59
N ILE A 226 -8.14 -12.55 -9.74
CA ILE A 226 -8.35 -13.76 -10.54
C ILE A 226 -7.97 -13.54 -12.01
N PHE A 227 -8.40 -12.44 -12.63
CA PHE A 227 -8.04 -12.14 -14.02
C PHE A 227 -6.54 -11.86 -14.19
N THR A 228 -5.93 -11.20 -13.21
CA THR A 228 -4.47 -10.96 -13.20
C THR A 228 -3.72 -12.29 -13.14
N ARG A 229 -4.12 -13.21 -12.26
CA ARG A 229 -3.48 -14.53 -12.13
C ARG A 229 -3.63 -15.34 -13.41
N ARG A 230 -4.82 -15.42 -14.00
CA ARG A 230 -5.05 -16.14 -15.27
C ARG A 230 -4.27 -15.55 -16.44
N SER A 231 -4.20 -14.23 -16.52
CA SER A 231 -3.40 -13.54 -17.55
C SER A 231 -1.91 -13.87 -17.37
N LEU A 232 -1.39 -13.85 -16.14
CA LEU A 232 0.00 -14.19 -15.84
C LEU A 232 0.31 -15.67 -16.13
N GLU A 233 -0.59 -16.59 -15.85
CA GLU A 233 -0.44 -18.02 -16.18
C GLU A 233 -0.33 -18.25 -17.70
N SER A 234 -1.17 -17.60 -18.51
CA SER A 234 -1.06 -17.69 -19.97
C SER A 234 0.20 -17.02 -20.52
N TYR A 235 0.61 -15.87 -19.94
CA TYR A 235 1.88 -15.22 -20.29
C TYR A 235 3.09 -16.10 -19.94
N SER A 236 3.06 -16.78 -18.79
CA SER A 236 4.13 -17.71 -18.38
C SER A 236 4.25 -18.88 -19.37
N ARG A 237 3.13 -19.48 -19.81
CA ARG A 237 3.15 -20.52 -20.85
C ARG A 237 3.73 -20.02 -22.18
N ALA A 238 3.37 -18.81 -22.61
CA ALA A 238 3.96 -18.20 -23.80
C ALA A 238 5.48 -17.99 -23.63
N GLY A 239 5.90 -17.54 -22.45
CA GLY A 239 7.31 -17.37 -22.09
C GLY A 239 8.10 -18.67 -22.18
N ILE A 240 7.56 -19.79 -21.68
CA ILE A 240 8.20 -21.11 -21.76
C ILE A 240 8.41 -21.53 -23.23
N ILE A 241 7.40 -21.35 -24.09
CA ILE A 241 7.52 -21.69 -25.52
C ILE A 241 8.58 -20.81 -26.20
N ALA A 242 8.62 -19.52 -25.88
CA ALA A 242 9.63 -18.62 -26.41
C ALA A 242 11.05 -19.03 -25.97
N GLU A 243 11.22 -19.35 -24.68
CA GLU A 243 12.48 -19.80 -24.12
C GLU A 243 12.96 -21.11 -24.76
N GLU A 244 12.08 -22.10 -24.89
CA GLU A 244 12.38 -23.38 -25.55
C GLU A 244 12.75 -23.18 -27.03
N SER A 245 12.00 -22.34 -27.75
CA SER A 245 12.24 -22.04 -29.17
C SER A 245 13.58 -21.35 -29.40
N ILE A 246 13.95 -20.41 -28.52
CA ILE A 246 15.21 -19.66 -28.61
C ILE A 246 16.39 -20.55 -28.20
N SER A 247 16.23 -21.33 -27.14
CA SER A 247 17.25 -22.28 -26.66
C SER A 247 17.55 -23.35 -27.72
N THR A 248 16.52 -23.83 -28.42
CA THR A 248 16.64 -24.87 -29.46
C THR A 248 16.57 -24.32 -30.89
N ILE A 249 17.00 -23.07 -31.11
CA ILE A 249 16.82 -22.38 -32.40
C ILE A 249 17.42 -23.12 -33.59
N ARG A 250 18.57 -23.80 -33.42
CA ARG A 250 19.19 -24.58 -34.50
C ARG A 250 18.30 -25.74 -34.93
N THR A 251 17.64 -26.40 -33.99
CA THR A 251 16.69 -27.49 -34.24
C THR A 251 15.45 -26.96 -34.93
N ALA A 252 14.88 -25.85 -34.45
CA ALA A 252 13.71 -25.23 -35.06
C ALA A 252 13.96 -24.80 -36.52
N VAL A 253 15.15 -24.27 -36.82
CA VAL A 253 15.57 -23.91 -38.19
C VAL A 253 15.81 -25.16 -39.04
N ALA A 254 16.49 -26.18 -38.49
CA ALA A 254 16.80 -27.41 -39.21
C ALA A 254 15.54 -28.16 -39.67
N PHE A 255 14.48 -28.14 -38.87
CA PHE A 255 13.19 -28.76 -39.20
C PHE A 255 12.16 -27.78 -39.83
N GLY A 256 12.51 -26.51 -40.03
CA GLY A 256 11.62 -25.50 -40.61
C GLY A 256 10.35 -25.22 -39.79
N THR A 257 10.38 -25.43 -38.47
CA THR A 257 9.20 -25.34 -37.58
C THR A 257 8.91 -23.93 -37.05
N GLN A 258 9.68 -22.93 -37.50
CA GLN A 258 9.62 -21.55 -37.01
C GLN A 258 8.18 -20.97 -37.02
N LYS A 259 7.46 -21.17 -38.13
CA LYS A 259 6.08 -20.67 -38.26
C LYS A 259 5.13 -21.36 -37.29
N LYS A 260 5.27 -22.67 -37.12
CA LYS A 260 4.46 -23.47 -36.18
C LYS A 260 4.68 -23.04 -34.73
N LEU A 261 5.93 -22.76 -34.34
CA LEU A 261 6.27 -22.25 -33.01
C LEU A 261 5.76 -20.81 -32.78
N SER A 262 5.84 -19.96 -33.81
CA SER A 262 5.26 -18.61 -33.78
C SER A 262 3.74 -18.66 -33.59
N ASP A 263 3.03 -19.48 -34.37
CA ASP A 263 1.57 -19.61 -34.28
C ASP A 263 1.15 -20.16 -32.89
N LEU A 264 1.94 -21.07 -32.32
CA LEU A 264 1.72 -21.58 -30.96
C LEU A 264 1.93 -20.50 -29.90
N TYR A 265 2.98 -19.69 -30.03
CA TYR A 265 3.23 -18.54 -29.15
C TYR A 265 2.08 -17.52 -29.23
N ASP A 266 1.63 -17.18 -30.44
CA ASP A 266 0.50 -16.27 -30.68
C ASP A 266 -0.81 -16.79 -30.08
N THR A 267 -1.02 -18.11 -30.05
CA THR A 267 -2.20 -18.71 -29.42
C THR A 267 -2.24 -18.42 -27.91
N TYR A 268 -1.12 -18.63 -27.20
CA TYR A 268 -1.03 -18.33 -25.77
C TYR A 268 -1.11 -16.83 -25.47
N LEU A 269 -0.54 -15.99 -26.34
CA LEU A 269 -0.62 -14.53 -26.25
C LEU A 269 -2.05 -14.02 -26.46
N ASN A 270 -2.79 -14.59 -27.40
CA ASN A 270 -4.18 -14.24 -27.63
C ASN A 270 -5.06 -14.59 -26.43
N ASP A 271 -4.78 -15.71 -25.76
CA ASP A 271 -5.49 -16.07 -24.53
C ASP A 271 -5.13 -15.15 -23.36
N ALA A 272 -3.85 -14.78 -23.22
CA ALA A 272 -3.43 -13.77 -22.25
C ALA A 272 -4.08 -12.40 -22.50
N LYS A 273 -4.20 -12.01 -23.78
CA LYS A 273 -4.87 -10.77 -24.22
C LYS A 273 -6.36 -10.78 -23.89
N LYS A 274 -7.08 -11.89 -24.10
CA LYS A 274 -8.52 -12.00 -23.77
C LYS A 274 -8.75 -11.80 -22.27
N GLU A 275 -7.95 -12.44 -21.41
CA GLU A 275 -8.06 -12.27 -19.95
C GLU A 275 -7.62 -10.86 -19.51
N GLY A 276 -6.59 -10.29 -20.16
CA GLY A 276 -6.17 -8.91 -19.98
C GLY A 276 -7.27 -7.90 -20.33
N PHE A 277 -8.02 -8.13 -21.41
CA PHE A 277 -9.13 -7.27 -21.82
C PHE A 277 -10.30 -7.34 -20.83
N LYS A 278 -10.63 -8.52 -20.30
CA LYS A 278 -11.63 -8.67 -19.22
C LYS A 278 -11.23 -7.87 -17.97
N LYS A 279 -9.95 -7.93 -17.58
CA LYS A 279 -9.40 -7.11 -16.49
C LYS A 279 -9.49 -5.62 -16.81
N ALA A 280 -9.09 -5.21 -18.01
CA ALA A 280 -9.13 -3.81 -18.43
C ALA A 280 -10.55 -3.24 -18.37
N TRP A 281 -11.54 -3.99 -18.86
CA TRP A 281 -12.95 -3.64 -18.75
C TRP A 281 -13.42 -3.47 -17.30
N LEU A 282 -13.01 -4.39 -16.41
CA LEU A 282 -13.32 -4.29 -14.99
C LEU A 282 -12.69 -3.04 -14.36
N ASN A 283 -11.45 -2.71 -14.71
CA ASN A 283 -10.79 -1.49 -14.23
C ASN A 283 -11.44 -0.21 -14.80
N VAL A 284 -11.89 -0.21 -16.06
CA VAL A 284 -12.62 0.92 -16.65
C VAL A 284 -13.95 1.14 -15.94
N LEU A 285 -14.68 0.07 -15.58
CA LEU A 285 -15.89 0.16 -14.76
C LEU A 285 -15.62 0.80 -13.40
N ILE A 286 -14.49 0.45 -12.75
CA ILE A 286 -14.07 1.06 -11.48
C ILE A 286 -13.76 2.55 -11.66
N GLY A 287 -12.98 2.90 -12.69
CA GLY A 287 -12.64 4.29 -13.01
C GLY A 287 -13.87 5.13 -13.37
N SER A 288 -14.84 4.55 -14.08
CA SER A 288 -16.12 5.19 -14.41
C SER A 288 -16.93 5.52 -13.16
N ARG A 289 -16.95 4.63 -12.16
CA ARG A 289 -17.57 4.91 -10.86
C ARG A 289 -16.92 6.11 -10.16
N ALA A 290 -15.59 6.22 -10.21
CA ALA A 290 -14.88 7.37 -9.65
C ALA A 290 -15.23 8.69 -10.37
N LEU A 291 -15.31 8.67 -11.71
CA LEU A 291 -15.74 9.82 -12.53
C LEU A 291 -17.18 10.24 -12.22
N ASN A 292 -18.07 9.31 -11.89
CA ASN A 292 -19.45 9.63 -11.53
C ASN A 292 -19.52 10.48 -10.26
N TYR A 293 -18.68 10.22 -9.25
CA TYR A 293 -18.61 11.06 -8.05
C TYR A 293 -18.21 12.51 -8.40
N LEU A 294 -17.15 12.68 -9.18
CA LEU A 294 -16.70 14.01 -9.66
C LEU A 294 -17.81 14.75 -10.44
N SER A 295 -18.58 14.03 -11.26
CA SER A 295 -19.66 14.63 -12.04
C SER A 295 -20.78 15.19 -11.15
N THR A 296 -21.03 14.58 -9.99
CA THR A 296 -22.03 15.04 -9.03
C THR A 296 -21.58 16.34 -8.37
N ASP A 297 -20.31 16.44 -8.00
CA ASP A 297 -19.72 17.65 -7.41
C ASP A 297 -19.71 18.82 -8.40
N LEU A 298 -19.35 18.56 -9.66
CA LEU A 298 -19.39 19.56 -10.75
C LEU A 298 -20.81 20.09 -10.99
N ARG A 299 -21.82 19.22 -10.91
CA ARG A 299 -23.23 19.64 -11.01
C ARG A 299 -23.64 20.53 -9.85
N ALA A 300 -23.25 20.18 -8.61
CA ALA A 300 -23.52 21.00 -7.44
C ALA A 300 -22.90 22.40 -7.58
N PHE A 301 -21.67 22.50 -8.08
CA PHE A 301 -21.00 23.77 -8.32
C PHE A 301 -21.71 24.61 -9.40
N SER A 302 -22.15 23.97 -10.48
CA SER A 302 -22.92 24.63 -11.55
C SER A 302 -24.27 25.17 -11.03
N PHE A 303 -24.99 24.41 -10.21
CA PHE A 303 -26.23 24.88 -9.58
C PHE A 303 -25.98 26.04 -8.61
N ALA A 304 -24.92 25.97 -7.81
CA ALA A 304 -24.53 27.06 -6.91
C ALA A 304 -24.22 28.35 -7.66
N SER A 305 -23.45 28.26 -8.76
CA SER A 305 -23.14 29.42 -9.62
C SER A 305 -24.39 30.02 -10.27
N GLY A 306 -25.31 29.20 -10.78
CA GLY A 306 -26.56 29.68 -11.37
C GLY A 306 -27.56 30.25 -10.35
N ALA A 307 -27.59 29.73 -9.13
CA ALA A 307 -28.35 30.33 -8.03
C ALA A 307 -27.74 31.67 -7.60
N GLY A 308 -26.40 31.73 -7.49
CA GLY A 308 -25.65 32.94 -7.21
C GLY A 308 -25.90 34.03 -8.24
N SER A 309 -25.84 33.72 -9.54
CA SER A 309 -26.02 34.73 -10.60
C SER A 309 -27.38 35.42 -10.53
N LYS A 310 -28.46 34.66 -10.24
CA LYS A 310 -29.81 35.21 -10.07
C LYS A 310 -29.92 36.13 -8.84
N ILE A 311 -29.24 35.76 -7.76
CA ILE A 311 -29.21 36.57 -6.54
C ILE A 311 -28.44 37.86 -6.80
N PHE A 312 -27.24 37.78 -7.41
CA PHE A 312 -26.43 38.96 -7.74
C PHE A 312 -27.13 39.87 -8.75
N GLU A 313 -27.77 39.32 -9.79
CA GLU A 313 -28.58 40.08 -10.74
C GLU A 313 -29.72 40.84 -10.04
N THR A 314 -30.34 40.24 -9.01
CA THR A 314 -31.38 40.90 -8.22
C THR A 314 -30.82 42.01 -7.32
N ILE A 315 -29.62 41.81 -6.75
CA ILE A 315 -28.94 42.80 -5.90
C ILE A 315 -28.46 44.00 -6.73
N GLU A 316 -27.91 43.75 -7.92
CA GLU A 316 -27.35 44.78 -8.80
C GLU A 316 -28.42 45.58 -9.56
N ARG A 317 -29.64 45.05 -9.65
CA ARG A 317 -30.76 45.72 -10.32
C ARG A 317 -31.35 46.80 -9.41
N VAL A 318 -30.73 47.98 -9.40
CA VAL A 318 -31.32 49.19 -8.83
C VAL A 318 -32.31 49.76 -9.86
N PRO A 319 -33.63 49.78 -9.59
CA PRO A 319 -34.59 50.37 -10.52
C PRO A 319 -34.35 51.90 -10.58
N PRO A 320 -34.42 52.52 -11.78
CA PRO A 320 -34.40 53.97 -11.88
C PRO A 320 -35.64 54.52 -11.15
N ILE A 321 -35.41 55.49 -10.28
CA ILE A 321 -36.47 56.20 -9.56
C ILE A 321 -36.96 57.30 -10.51
N ASP A 322 -38.14 57.12 -11.10
CA ASP A 322 -38.91 58.19 -11.76
C ASP A 322 -39.57 59.11 -10.69
#